data_AF-A0A358U2I8-F1
#
_entry.id   AF-A0A358U2I8-F1
#
_cell.length_a   1.000
_cell.length_b   1.000
_cell.length_c   1.000
_cell.angle_alpha   90.00
_cell.angle_beta   90.00
_cell.angle_gamma   90.00
#
_symmetry.space_group_name_H-M   'P 1'
#
loop_
_entity.id
_entity.type
_entity.pdbx_description
1 polymer ?
#
loop_
_entity_poly.entity_id
_entity_poly.type
_entity_poly.pdbx_seq_one_letter_code
_entity_poly.pdbx_strand_id
1 'polypeptide(L)' 'MEHYNCETLPDRILGMQRLEDLFNQNGYIVCQSSGEKIYNFEMIVAIFIPLGAERDQVMAVHRDHATAFIQSCLLTLH' A
#
# COMPACT_ATOMS: atom_id res chain seq x y z
N MET A 1 -26.01 21.67 3.49
CA MET A 1 -24.82 21.05 4.09
C MET A 1 -24.90 19.58 3.75
N GLU A 2 -24.08 19.13 2.82
CA GLU A 2 -24.10 17.75 2.32
C GLU A 2 -23.49 16.83 3.38
N HIS A 3 -24.32 15.97 3.96
CA HIS A 3 -23.88 14.83 4.75
C HIS A 3 -23.23 13.82 3.78
N TYR A 4 -21.90 13.77 3.76
CA TYR A 4 -21.19 12.67 3.13
C TYR A 4 -21.40 11.43 4.01
N ASN A 5 -22.37 10.60 3.62
CA ASN A 5 -22.61 9.27 4.19
C ASN A 5 -21.30 8.46 4.16
N CYS A 6 -20.75 8.19 5.34
CA CYS A 6 -19.62 7.28 5.57
C CYS A 6 -19.99 5.79 5.41
N GLU A 7 -21.05 5.45 4.67
CA GLU A 7 -21.57 4.08 4.54
C GLU A 7 -21.04 3.32 3.29
N THR A 8 -20.09 3.89 2.55
CA THR A 8 -19.51 3.26 1.35
C THR A 8 -17.99 3.17 1.37
N LEU A 9 -17.37 3.02 2.54
CA LEU A 9 -15.97 2.57 2.58
C LEU A 9 -16.01 1.04 2.47
N PRO A 10 -15.58 0.43 1.33
CA PRO A 10 -15.49 -1.02 1.24
C PRO A 10 -14.63 -1.53 2.39
N ASP A 11 -15.03 -2.66 3.01
CA ASP A 11 -14.31 -3.30 4.10
C ASP A 11 -12.81 -3.22 3.82
N ARG A 12 -12.10 -2.41 4.60
CA ARG A 12 -10.67 -2.16 4.35
C ARG A 12 -9.98 -3.51 4.41
N ILE A 13 -9.41 -3.95 3.28
CA ILE A 13 -8.70 -5.23 3.18
C ILE A 13 -7.68 -5.28 4.32
N LEU A 14 -7.57 -6.42 5.04
CA LEU A 14 -6.74 -6.58 6.24
C LEU A 14 -5.32 -6.00 6.12
N GLY A 15 -4.73 -6.04 4.91
CA GLY A 15 -3.44 -5.43 4.60
C GLY A 15 -3.41 -3.89 4.71
N MET A 16 -4.45 -3.21 4.24
CA MET A 16 -4.59 -1.76 4.38
C MET A 16 -4.79 -1.32 5.82
N GLN A 17 -5.57 -2.07 6.60
CA GLN A 17 -5.78 -1.77 8.01
C GLN A 17 -4.48 -1.90 8.81
N ARG A 18 -3.69 -2.95 8.54
CA ARG A 18 -2.34 -3.08 9.13
C ARG A 18 -1.40 -1.95 8.74
N LEU A 19 -1.47 -1.46 7.49
CA LEU A 19 -0.65 -0.33 7.04
C LEU A 19 -1.03 0.97 7.76
N GLU A 20 -2.33 1.20 7.93
CA GLU A 20 -2.85 2.35 8.66
C GLU A 20 -2.45 2.30 10.15
N ASP A 21 -2.59 1.14 10.80
CA ASP A 21 -2.14 0.95 12.19
C ASP A 21 -0.64 1.23 12.33
N LEU A 22 0.18 0.73 11.39
CA LEU A 22 1.63 0.93 11.41
C LEU A 22 2.00 2.40 11.14
N PHE A 23 1.27 3.09 10.26
CA PHE A 23 1.43 4.52 10.02
C PHE A 23 1.04 5.34 11.25
N ASN A 24 -0.08 5.02 11.90
CA ASN A 24 -0.56 5.70 13.10
C ASN A 24 0.40 5.51 14.29
N GLN A 25 1.04 4.33 14.39
CA GLN A 25 2.04 4.06 15.43
C GLN A 25 3.35 4.83 15.21
N ASN A 26 3.81 4.92 13.96
CA ASN A 26 5.16 5.44 13.65
C ASN A 26 5.17 6.89 13.16
N GLY A 27 4.03 7.41 12.69
CA GLY A 27 3.90 8.68 11.97
C GLY A 27 4.42 8.64 10.52
N TYR A 28 4.87 7.47 10.03
CA TYR A 28 5.34 7.26 8.67
C TYR A 28 5.33 5.78 8.29
N ILE A 29 5.41 5.50 6.99
CA ILE A 29 5.73 4.18 6.43
C ILE A 29 7.01 4.27 5.61
N VAL A 30 7.86 3.25 5.68
CA VAL A 30 9.04 3.15 4.82
C VAL A 30 8.61 2.59 3.46
N CYS A 31 8.85 3.35 2.41
CA CYS A 31 8.71 2.93 1.04
C CYS A 31 9.62 1.72 0.79
N GLN A 32 9.05 0.58 0.40
CA GLN A 32 9.84 -0.63 0.21
C GLN A 32 10.65 -0.61 -1.09
N SER A 33 10.33 0.27 -2.03
CA SER A 33 11.10 0.43 -3.28
C SER A 33 12.30 1.38 -3.12
N SER A 34 12.13 2.52 -2.44
CA SER A 34 13.17 3.55 -2.30
C SER A 34 13.86 3.57 -0.93
N GLY A 35 13.26 2.95 0.10
CA GLY A 35 13.71 3.06 1.49
C GLY A 35 13.36 4.38 2.17
N GLU A 36 12.69 5.30 1.46
CA GLU A 36 12.33 6.61 1.99
C GLU A 36 11.13 6.55 2.93
N LYS A 37 11.06 7.49 3.87
CA LYS A 37 9.91 7.62 4.76
C LYS A 37 8.81 8.42 4.09
N ILE A 38 7.62 7.84 4.03
CA ILE A 38 6.39 8.46 3.53
C ILE A 38 5.59 8.94 4.74
N TYR A 39 5.45 10.26 4.86
CA TYR A 39 4.74 10.91 5.98
C TYR A 39 3.30 11.31 5.63
N ASN A 40 2.87 11.07 4.39
CA ASN A 40 1.49 11.28 3.97
C ASN A 40 0.89 9.95 3.55
N PHE A 41 -0.11 9.47 4.31
CA PHE A 41 -0.75 8.19 4.04
C PHE A 41 -1.38 8.12 2.64
N GLU A 42 -1.90 9.24 2.12
CA GLU A 42 -2.47 9.34 0.76
C GLU A 42 -1.43 9.16 -0.35
N MET A 43 -0.13 9.21 -0.02
CA MET A 43 0.94 8.92 -0.96
C MET A 43 1.38 7.46 -0.93
N ILE A 44 0.78 6.63 -0.07
CA ILE A 44 1.09 5.21 0.06
C ILE A 44 0.18 4.42 -0.86
N VAL A 45 0.78 3.59 -1.71
CA VAL A 45 0.08 2.56 -2.49
C VAL A 45 0.49 1.20 -1.95
N ALA A 46 -0.50 0.36 -1.64
CA ALA A 46 -0.27 -1.03 -1.29
C ALA A 46 -0.29 -1.89 -2.56
N ILE A 47 0.81 -2.61 -2.80
CA ILE A 47 0.96 -3.55 -3.91
C ILE A 47 0.94 -4.96 -3.36
N PHE A 48 0.11 -5.81 -3.93
CA PHE A 48 0.00 -7.22 -3.57
C PHE A 48 0.74 -8.05 -4.62
N ILE A 49 1.80 -8.72 -4.20
CA ILE A 49 2.59 -9.62 -5.04
C ILE A 49 2.22 -11.05 -4.67
N PRO A 50 1.58 -11.82 -5.55
CA PRO A 50 1.30 -13.23 -5.29
C PRO A 50 2.60 -14.02 -5.25
N LEU A 51 2.90 -14.61 -4.09
CA LEU A 51 4.03 -15.52 -3.89
C LEU A 51 3.64 -17.00 -4.10
N GLY A 52 2.36 -17.28 -4.30
CA GLY A 52 1.80 -18.61 -4.53
C GLY A 52 0.27 -18.59 -4.49
N ALA A 53 -0.36 -19.77 -4.57
CA ALA A 53 -1.82 -19.90 -4.66
C ALA A 53 -2.59 -19.36 -3.43
N GLU A 54 -1.93 -19.24 -2.28
CA GLU A 54 -2.57 -18.84 -1.01
C GLU A 54 -1.80 -17.74 -0.25
N ARG A 55 -0.77 -17.15 -0.85
CA ARG A 55 0.09 -16.19 -0.16
C ARG A 55 0.42 -15.00 -1.03
N ASP A 56 0.04 -13.82 -0.54
CA ASP A 56 0.45 -12.55 -1.10
C ASP A 56 1.46 -11.87 -0.17
N GLN A 57 2.49 -11.27 -0.75
CA GLN A 57 3.31 -10.27 -0.10
C GLN A 57 2.70 -8.89 -0.34
N VAL A 58 2.49 -8.13 0.75
CA VAL A 58 2.00 -6.75 0.66
C VAL A 58 3.18 -5.81 0.80
N MET A 59 3.33 -4.92 -0.18
CA MET A 59 4.38 -3.92 -0.22
C MET A 59 3.79 -2.51 -0.22
N ALA A 60 4.31 -1.65 0.66
CA ALA A 60 3.96 -0.23 0.66
C ALA A 60 4.98 0.55 -0.15
N VAL A 61 4.51 1.28 -1.15
CA VAL A 61 5.35 2.11 -2.02
C VAL A 61 4.79 3.51 -2.13
N HIS A 62 5.65 4.46 -2.48
CA HIS A 62 5.21 5.79 -2.86
C HIS A 62 4.44 5.72 -4.18
N ARG A 63 3.31 6.43 -4.28
CA ARG A 63 2.44 6.40 -5.46
C ARG A 63 3.18 6.72 -6.77
N ASP A 64 4.15 7.63 -6.71
CA ASP A 64 4.92 8.07 -7.88
C ASP A 64 5.87 6.98 -8.40
N HIS A 65 6.16 5.98 -7.57
CA HIS A 65 7.01 4.83 -7.92
C HIS A 65 6.22 3.55 -8.15
N ALA A 66 4.92 3.52 -7.84
CA ALA A 66 4.12 2.31 -7.89
C ALA A 66 4.11 1.63 -9.26
N THR A 67 3.91 2.40 -10.34
CA THR A 67 3.91 1.86 -11.71
C THR A 67 5.26 1.26 -12.09
N ALA A 68 6.35 1.99 -11.85
CA ALA A 68 7.70 1.51 -12.16
C ALA A 68 8.07 0.27 -11.34
N PHE A 69 7.63 0.21 -10.09
CA PHE A 69 7.83 -0.94 -9.21
C PHE A 69 7.06 -2.18 -9.68
N ILE A 70 5.78 -2.05 -10.05
CA ILE A 70 5.01 -3.17 -10.62
C ILE A 70 5.69 -3.69 -11.89
N GLN A 71 6.12 -2.80 -12.77
CA GLN A 71 6.82 -3.16 -14.00
C GLN A 71 8.11 -3.93 -13.71
N SER A 72 8.90 -3.53 -12.72
CA SER A 72 10.12 -4.26 -12.35
C SER A 72 9.82 -5.65 -11.80
N CYS A 73 8.78 -5.80 -10.96
CA CYS A 73 8.34 -7.10 -10.45
C CYS A 73 7.88 -8.05 -11.58
N LEU A 74 7.14 -7.54 -12.56
CA LEU A 74 6.69 -8.33 -13.71
C LEU A 74 7.85 -8.78 -14.59
N LEU A 75 8.87 -7.94 -14.76
CA LEU A 75 10.09 -8.28 -15.51
C LEU A 75 10.95 -9.33 -14.81
N THR A 76 10.84 -9.48 -13.49
CA THR A 76 11.59 -10.49 -12.71
C THR A 76 10.92 -11.86 -12.71
N LEU A 77 9.70 -11.99 -13.24
CA LEU A 77 8.95 -13.25 -13.33
C LEU A 77 9.22 -14.04 -14.62
N HIS A 78 10.17 -13.60 -15.46
CA HIS A 78 10.65 -14.26 -16.67
C HIS A 78 12.05 -14.84 -16.50
#